data_AF-A0AAU0MKT5-F1
#
_entry.id   AF-A0AAU0MKT5-F1
#
_cell.length_a   1.000
_cell.length_b   1.000
_cell.length_c   1.000
_cell.angle_alpha   90.00
_cell.angle_beta   90.00
_cell.angle_gamma   90.00
#
_symmetry.space_group_name_H-M   'P 1'
#
loop_
_entity.id
_entity.type
_entity.pdbx_description
1 polymer ?
#
loop_
_entity_poly.entity_id
_entity_poly.type
_entity_poly.pdbx_seq_one_letter_code
_entity_poly.pdbx_strand_id
1 'polypeptide(L)'
;MADAAAAVLRAVEGIEALNPVILIDGRSGAGKSTLARALVSAWPAAGRVQLVALDSIYPGWDGLAAGVEIARQDILVPHARGLVGVWRRYDWDAGAPAEAHAVDPSLPLIVEGAGILTPQTARVADVAVWLDSPERSRRHRALARDGDAYEPHWERWALQEAEHIREHRPHALAHVNAVMP
;
A
#
# COMPACT_ATOMS: atom_id res chain seq x y z
N MET A 1 -4.55 -1.38 -16.38
CA MET A 1 -4.37 -0.21 -15.49
C MET A 1 -5.65 0.62 -15.42
N ALA A 2 -6.18 1.14 -16.53
CA ALA A 2 -7.45 1.88 -16.55
C ALA A 2 -8.63 1.10 -15.92
N ASP A 3 -8.77 -0.19 -16.24
CA ASP A 3 -9.86 -1.01 -15.70
C ASP A 3 -9.79 -1.22 -14.18
N ALA A 4 -8.56 -1.39 -13.65
CA ALA A 4 -8.34 -1.53 -12.22
C ALA A 4 -8.65 -0.23 -11.47
N ALA A 5 -8.20 0.91 -11.99
CA ALA A 5 -8.52 2.20 -11.41
C ALA A 5 -10.04 2.45 -11.42
N ALA A 6 -10.71 2.19 -12.55
CA ALA A 6 -12.16 2.35 -12.66
C ALA A 6 -12.93 1.43 -11.70
N ALA A 7 -12.48 0.20 -11.50
CA ALA A 7 -13.11 -0.73 -10.54
C ALA A 7 -13.00 -0.21 -9.10
N VAL A 8 -11.83 0.30 -8.71
CA VAL A 8 -11.63 0.87 -7.37
C VAL A 8 -12.44 2.14 -7.19
N LEU A 9 -12.46 3.05 -8.17
CA LEU A 9 -13.26 4.28 -8.11
C LEU A 9 -14.77 3.99 -7.96
N ARG A 10 -15.30 2.99 -8.70
CA ARG A 10 -16.69 2.55 -8.51
C ARG A 10 -16.96 1.99 -7.11
N ALA A 11 -15.99 1.28 -6.52
CA ALA A 11 -16.11 0.81 -5.15
C ALA A 11 -16.13 1.98 -4.15
N VAL A 12 -15.33 3.02 -4.40
CA VAL A 12 -15.30 4.26 -3.60
C VAL A 12 -16.62 5.04 -3.72
N GLU A 13 -17.21 5.16 -4.91
CA GLU A 13 -18.49 5.85 -5.11
C GLU A 13 -19.65 5.25 -4.31
N GLY A 14 -19.56 3.95 -3.97
CA GLY A 14 -20.56 3.25 -3.16
C GLY A 14 -20.39 3.44 -1.65
N ILE A 15 -19.37 4.16 -1.19
CA ILE A 15 -19.06 4.35 0.23
C ILE A 15 -19.65 5.66 0.73
N GLU A 16 -20.39 5.61 1.85
CA GLU A 16 -20.97 6.79 2.51
C GLU A 16 -19.96 7.56 3.38
N ALA A 17 -18.76 6.99 3.63
CA ALA A 17 -17.71 7.65 4.40
C ALA A 17 -17.15 8.87 3.66
N LEU A 18 -17.00 9.98 4.39
CA LEU A 18 -16.45 11.24 3.84
C LEU A 18 -14.93 11.17 3.60
N ASN A 19 -14.25 10.26 4.29
CA ASN A 19 -12.81 10.11 4.35
C ASN A 19 -12.41 8.63 4.19
N PRO A 20 -12.75 7.98 3.05
CA PRO A 20 -12.54 6.55 2.89
C PRO A 20 -11.05 6.18 2.93
N VAL A 21 -10.76 5.00 3.47
CA VAL A 21 -9.45 4.35 3.50
C VAL A 21 -9.38 3.28 2.42
N ILE A 22 -8.38 3.39 1.54
CA ILE A 22 -8.13 2.49 0.43
C ILE A 22 -6.77 1.86 0.63
N LEU A 23 -6.74 0.53 0.75
CA LEU A 23 -5.50 -0.23 0.87
C LEU A 23 -5.20 -0.95 -0.44
N ILE A 24 -3.98 -0.78 -0.95
CA ILE A 24 -3.52 -1.41 -2.18
C ILE A 24 -2.31 -2.29 -1.88
N ASP A 25 -2.55 -3.60 -1.88
CA ASP A 25 -1.51 -4.63 -1.71
C ASP A 25 -1.22 -5.32 -3.03
N GLY A 26 -0.10 -6.03 -3.07
CA GLY A 26 0.47 -6.66 -4.24
C GLY A 26 1.98 -6.77 -4.07
N ARG A 27 2.58 -7.72 -4.76
CA ARG A 27 4.03 -7.93 -4.69
C ARG A 27 4.80 -6.77 -5.33
N SER A 28 6.09 -6.68 -5.04
CA SER A 28 7.03 -5.75 -5.69
C SER A 28 6.96 -5.92 -7.20
N GLY A 29 6.95 -4.78 -7.90
CA GLY A 29 6.76 -4.73 -9.35
C GLY A 29 5.33 -4.99 -9.85
N ALA A 30 4.31 -5.17 -8.99
CA ALA A 30 2.92 -5.39 -9.42
C ALA A 30 2.23 -4.14 -10.03
N GLY A 31 2.78 -2.94 -9.80
CA GLY A 31 2.21 -1.68 -10.31
C GLY A 31 1.35 -0.92 -9.30
N LYS A 32 1.43 -1.24 -8.00
CA LYS A 32 0.66 -0.60 -6.92
C LYS A 32 0.79 0.92 -6.93
N SER A 33 2.01 1.44 -6.92
CA SER A 33 2.25 2.89 -6.94
C SER A 33 1.70 3.57 -8.20
N THR A 34 1.66 2.86 -9.33
CA THR A 34 1.04 3.39 -10.57
C THR A 34 -0.48 3.46 -10.42
N LEU A 35 -1.11 2.41 -9.90
CA LEU A 35 -2.54 2.41 -9.60
C LEU A 35 -2.89 3.50 -8.58
N ALA A 36 -2.15 3.60 -7.48
CA ALA A 36 -2.37 4.60 -6.44
C ALA A 36 -2.33 6.03 -7.00
N ARG A 37 -1.31 6.36 -7.80
CA ARG A 37 -1.23 7.68 -8.46
C ARG A 37 -2.39 7.93 -9.41
N ALA A 38 -2.82 6.91 -10.17
CA ALA A 38 -3.97 7.05 -11.06
C ALA A 38 -5.27 7.33 -10.30
N LEU A 39 -5.47 6.69 -9.14
CA LEU A 39 -6.60 6.96 -8.25
C LEU A 39 -6.55 8.37 -7.69
N VAL A 40 -5.38 8.85 -7.26
CA VAL A 40 -5.20 10.23 -6.82
C VAL A 40 -5.57 11.23 -7.92
N SER A 41 -5.12 10.99 -9.17
CA SER A 41 -5.40 11.88 -10.30
C SER A 41 -6.87 11.86 -10.74
N ALA A 42 -7.56 10.74 -10.58
CA ALA A 42 -8.94 10.54 -11.00
C ALA A 42 -9.95 10.63 -9.84
N TRP A 43 -9.54 11.16 -8.68
CA TRP A 43 -10.37 11.18 -7.49
C TRP A 43 -11.65 12.01 -7.72
N PRO A 44 -12.86 11.47 -7.43
CA PRO A 44 -14.12 12.07 -7.87
C PRO A 44 -14.57 13.26 -7.02
N ALA A 45 -14.08 13.37 -5.78
CA ALA A 45 -14.48 14.43 -4.86
C ALA A 45 -13.63 15.70 -5.07
N ALA A 46 -14.27 16.87 -4.89
CA ALA A 46 -13.56 18.14 -4.78
C ALA A 46 -12.74 18.16 -3.47
N GLY A 47 -11.49 17.70 -3.53
CA GLY A 47 -10.65 17.60 -2.35
C GLY A 47 -9.32 16.91 -2.61
N ARG A 48 -8.42 17.04 -1.64
CA ARG A 48 -7.12 16.35 -1.65
C ARG A 48 -7.30 14.96 -1.07
N VAL A 49 -6.76 13.95 -1.75
CA VAL A 49 -6.55 12.60 -1.20
C VAL A 49 -5.10 12.47 -0.75
N GLN A 50 -4.89 11.80 0.38
CA GLN A 50 -3.57 11.52 0.93
C GLN A 50 -3.07 10.18 0.41
N LEU A 51 -1.80 10.11 0.02
CA LEU A 51 -1.16 8.87 -0.43
C LEU A 51 0.05 8.58 0.46
N VAL A 52 0.06 7.40 1.07
CA VAL A 52 1.19 6.87 1.84
C VAL A 52 1.69 5.60 1.15
N ALA A 53 2.98 5.59 0.78
CA ALA A 53 3.65 4.41 0.26
C ALA A 53 4.47 3.76 1.39
N LEU A 54 4.26 2.47 1.62
CA LEU A 54 4.99 1.75 2.67
C LEU A 54 6.48 1.59 2.36
N ASP A 55 6.90 1.73 1.10
CA ASP A 55 8.32 1.78 0.71
C ASP A 55 9.08 2.88 1.50
N SER A 56 8.38 3.93 1.95
CA SER A 56 8.94 4.98 2.81
C SER A 56 8.88 4.67 4.31
N ILE A 57 8.32 3.53 4.73
CA ILE A 57 8.05 3.17 6.13
C ILE A 57 8.84 1.93 6.56
N TYR A 58 9.06 0.95 5.67
CA TYR A 58 9.69 -0.31 6.06
C TYR A 58 11.06 -0.06 6.74
N PRO A 59 11.26 -0.58 7.97
CA PRO A 59 12.54 -0.47 8.64
C PRO A 59 13.53 -1.49 8.07
N GLY A 60 14.08 -1.15 6.90
CA GLY A 60 15.03 -1.97 6.18
C GLY A 60 14.39 -3.16 5.46
N TRP A 61 15.26 -3.98 4.87
CA TRP A 61 14.87 -5.05 3.95
C TRP A 61 14.23 -6.28 4.60
N ASP A 62 14.29 -6.41 5.93
CA ASP A 62 13.52 -7.43 6.70
C ASP A 62 12.30 -6.82 7.39
N GLY A 63 11.93 -5.60 6.99
CA GLY A 63 10.97 -4.76 7.68
C GLY A 63 9.53 -4.91 7.19
N LEU A 64 9.17 -5.89 6.35
CA LEU A 64 7.83 -5.93 5.74
C LEU A 64 6.71 -5.93 6.80
N ALA A 65 6.74 -6.90 7.71
CA ALA A 65 5.73 -7.00 8.78
C ALA A 65 5.80 -5.81 9.74
N ALA A 66 7.01 -5.34 10.07
CA ALA A 66 7.21 -4.21 10.96
C ALA A 66 6.67 -2.89 10.37
N GLY A 67 6.89 -2.64 9.07
CA GLY A 67 6.38 -1.46 8.39
C GLY A 67 4.86 -1.47 8.24
N VAL A 68 4.26 -2.65 8.02
CA VAL A 68 2.80 -2.83 8.05
C VAL A 68 2.24 -2.53 9.44
N GLU A 69 2.91 -2.99 10.50
CA GLU A 69 2.47 -2.72 11.87
C GLU A 69 2.60 -1.23 12.23
N ILE A 70 3.67 -0.56 11.79
CA ILE A 70 3.81 0.90 11.91
C ILE A 70 2.65 1.60 11.20
N ALA A 71 2.37 1.26 9.94
CA ALA A 71 1.25 1.84 9.20
C ALA A 71 -0.09 1.60 9.91
N ARG A 72 -0.29 0.41 10.48
CA ARG A 72 -1.50 0.09 11.23
C ARG A 72 -1.63 0.95 12.49
N GLN A 73 -0.59 1.03 13.31
CA GLN A 73 -0.63 1.72 14.61
C GLN A 73 -0.61 3.24 14.49
N ASP A 74 0.18 3.76 13.57
CA ASP A 74 0.49 5.19 13.50
C ASP A 74 -0.35 5.94 12.46
N ILE A 75 -0.98 5.21 11.53
CA ILE A 75 -1.78 5.79 10.44
C ILE A 75 -3.22 5.28 10.46
N LEU A 76 -3.42 3.97 10.25
CA LEU A 76 -4.76 3.43 10.00
C LEU A 76 -5.67 3.47 11.23
N VAL A 77 -5.17 3.05 12.39
CA VAL A 77 -5.94 3.08 13.65
C VAL A 77 -6.28 4.50 14.10
N PRO A 78 -5.35 5.47 14.08
CA PRO A 78 -5.68 6.88 14.35
C PRO A 78 -6.68 7.45 13.36
N HIS A 79 -6.49 7.22 12.05
CA HIS A 79 -7.39 7.72 11.01
C HIS A 79 -8.82 7.19 11.19
N ALA A 80 -8.99 5.89 11.41
CA ALA A 80 -10.29 5.27 11.72
C ALA A 80 -10.96 5.80 13.00
N ARG A 81 -10.19 6.43 13.90
CA ARG A 81 -10.69 7.07 15.13
C ARG A 81 -10.91 8.58 14.98
N GLY A 82 -10.72 9.15 13.79
CA GLY A 82 -10.81 10.59 13.58
C GLY A 82 -9.63 11.37 14.18
N LEU A 83 -8.49 10.72 14.42
CA LEU A 83 -7.30 11.31 15.01
C LEU A 83 -6.19 11.49 13.97
N VAL A 84 -5.36 12.52 14.16
CA VAL A 84 -4.16 12.74 13.34
C VAL A 84 -3.19 11.58 13.54
N GLY A 85 -2.91 10.85 12.46
CA GLY A 85 -1.84 9.86 12.42
C GLY A 85 -0.49 10.54 12.20
N VAL A 86 0.57 10.04 12.82
CA VAL A 86 1.93 10.58 12.65
C VAL A 86 2.91 9.42 12.50
N TRP A 87 3.53 9.31 11.33
CA TRP A 87 4.51 8.27 11.01
C TRP A 87 5.85 8.90 10.65
N ARG A 88 6.94 8.13 10.73
CA ARG A 88 8.28 8.58 10.33
C ARG A 88 8.73 7.90 9.06
N ARG A 89 9.34 8.67 8.15
CA ARG A 89 10.03 8.12 6.98
C ARG A 89 11.19 7.25 7.45
N TYR A 90 11.43 6.13 6.79
CA TYR A 90 12.67 5.38 6.91
C TYR A 90 13.68 5.90 5.89
N ASP A 91 14.86 6.27 6.37
CA ASP A 91 15.98 6.63 5.53
C ASP A 91 16.78 5.38 5.19
N TRP A 92 16.68 4.94 3.94
CA TRP A 92 17.34 3.72 3.46
C TRP A 92 18.87 3.85 3.39
N ASP A 93 19.39 5.07 3.19
CA ASP A 93 20.83 5.31 3.13
C ASP A 93 21.44 5.33 4.53
N ALA A 94 20.75 5.96 5.49
CA ALA A 94 21.18 6.01 6.89
C ALA A 94 20.77 4.77 7.71
N GLY A 95 19.85 3.95 7.20
CA GLY A 95 19.31 2.78 7.89
C GLY A 95 18.51 3.13 9.15
N ALA A 96 17.88 4.30 9.22
CA ALA A 96 17.27 4.84 10.44
C ALA A 96 15.99 5.65 10.17
N PRO A 97 15.11 5.84 11.19
CA PRO A 97 14.00 6.77 11.09
C PRO A 97 14.45 8.22 10.85
N ALA A 98 13.72 8.94 10.01
CA ALA A 98 13.96 10.33 9.63
C ALA A 98 12.79 11.24 10.07
N GLU A 99 12.42 12.22 9.25
CA GLU A 99 11.36 13.18 9.56
C GLU A 99 9.97 12.53 9.73
N ALA A 100 9.11 13.21 10.49
CA ALA A 100 7.74 12.79 10.72
C ALA A 100 6.77 13.45 9.72
N HIS A 101 5.76 12.69 9.32
CA HIS A 101 4.67 13.13 8.45
C HIS A 101 3.33 12.92 9.15
N ALA A 102 2.41 13.88 8.98
CA ALA A 102 1.06 13.80 9.51
C ALA A 102 0.07 13.32 8.45
N VAL A 103 -0.94 12.56 8.89
CA VAL A 103 -2.09 12.14 8.10
C VAL A 103 -3.34 12.73 8.73
N ASP A 104 -4.01 13.59 7.98
CA ASP A 104 -5.24 14.27 8.39
C ASP A 104 -6.42 13.29 8.32
N PRO A 105 -7.13 13.02 9.43
CA PRO A 105 -8.25 12.09 9.43
C PRO A 105 -9.45 12.64 8.65
N SER A 106 -9.54 13.93 8.37
CA SER A 106 -10.65 14.52 7.61
C SER A 106 -10.57 14.29 6.10
N LEU A 107 -9.43 13.77 5.61
CA LEU A 107 -9.20 13.55 4.19
C LEU A 107 -9.22 12.05 3.85
N PRO A 108 -9.65 11.68 2.62
CA PRO A 108 -9.48 10.33 2.10
C PRO A 108 -8.01 9.90 2.13
N LEU A 109 -7.78 8.61 2.36
CA LEU A 109 -6.45 8.04 2.53
C LEU A 109 -6.26 6.81 1.64
N ILE A 110 -5.22 6.84 0.80
CA ILE A 110 -4.73 5.68 0.06
C ILE A 110 -3.41 5.25 0.71
N VAL A 111 -3.31 3.98 1.10
CA VAL A 111 -2.05 3.36 1.54
C VAL A 111 -1.70 2.22 0.58
N GLU A 112 -0.49 2.27 0.03
CA GLU A 112 -0.01 1.25 -0.91
C GLU A 112 1.30 0.63 -0.44
N GLY A 113 1.42 -0.69 -0.56
CA GLY A 113 2.62 -1.41 -0.14
C GLY A 113 2.43 -2.92 -0.05
N ALA A 114 3.50 -3.68 -0.26
CA ALA A 114 3.47 -5.12 -0.08
C ALA A 114 3.23 -5.47 1.40
N GLY A 115 2.25 -6.31 1.70
CA GLY A 115 1.95 -6.71 3.07
C GLY A 115 0.79 -5.96 3.72
N ILE A 116 0.31 -4.87 3.13
CA ILE A 116 -0.66 -3.98 3.79
C ILE A 116 -2.03 -4.62 4.01
N LEU A 117 -2.40 -5.69 3.30
CA LEU A 117 -3.68 -6.40 3.50
C LEU A 117 -3.51 -7.59 4.45
N THR A 118 -3.64 -7.34 5.75
CA THR A 118 -3.75 -8.34 6.81
C THR A 118 -5.20 -8.40 7.31
N PRO A 119 -5.62 -9.45 8.05
CA PRO A 119 -6.95 -9.48 8.66
C PRO A 119 -7.26 -8.27 9.54
N GLN A 120 -6.25 -7.66 10.15
CA GLN A 120 -6.37 -6.50 11.04
C GLN A 120 -6.52 -5.20 10.25
N THR A 121 -5.73 -4.99 9.21
CA THR A 121 -5.79 -3.76 8.40
C THR A 121 -6.99 -3.76 7.46
N ALA A 122 -7.42 -4.93 6.97
CA ALA A 122 -8.63 -5.06 6.15
C ALA A 122 -9.90 -4.62 6.90
N ARG A 123 -9.95 -4.74 8.24
CA ARG A 123 -11.10 -4.30 9.06
C ARG A 123 -11.26 -2.79 9.14
N VAL A 124 -10.22 -2.02 8.83
CA VAL A 124 -10.23 -0.56 8.85
C VAL A 124 -10.14 0.04 7.45
N ALA A 125 -10.22 -0.80 6.41
CA ALA A 125 -10.25 -0.38 5.02
C ALA A 125 -11.70 -0.33 4.52
N ASP A 126 -12.07 0.76 3.85
CA ASP A 126 -13.33 0.82 3.12
C ASP A 126 -13.19 0.12 1.76
N VAL A 127 -12.03 0.26 1.10
CA VAL A 127 -11.68 -0.49 -0.12
C VAL A 127 -10.35 -1.20 0.02
N ALA A 128 -10.37 -2.53 0.00
CA ALA A 128 -9.18 -3.36 -0.07
C ALA A 128 -8.93 -3.84 -1.51
N VAL A 129 -7.71 -3.64 -2.01
CA VAL A 129 -7.32 -3.99 -3.38
C VAL A 129 -6.12 -4.92 -3.36
N TRP A 130 -6.24 -6.06 -4.02
CA TRP A 130 -5.12 -6.95 -4.32
C TRP A 130 -4.75 -6.81 -5.80
N LEU A 131 -3.51 -6.40 -6.05
CA LEU A 131 -2.95 -6.25 -7.38
C LEU A 131 -1.91 -7.35 -7.65
N ASP A 132 -2.25 -8.28 -8.52
CA ASP A 132 -1.37 -9.36 -8.95
C ASP A 132 -0.68 -9.03 -10.27
N SER A 133 0.44 -9.70 -10.56
CA SER A 133 1.09 -9.64 -11.86
C SER A 133 2.07 -10.81 -12.05
N PRO A 134 2.25 -11.31 -13.29
CA PRO A 134 3.17 -12.41 -13.57
C PRO A 134 4.58 -12.14 -13.05
N GLU A 135 5.20 -13.16 -12.45
CA GLU A 135 6.51 -13.03 -11.81
C GLU A 135 7.60 -12.46 -12.73
N ARG A 136 7.64 -12.93 -13.98
CA ARG A 136 8.61 -12.43 -14.97
C ARG A 136 8.43 -10.93 -15.22
N SER A 137 7.20 -10.47 -15.37
CA SER A 137 6.86 -9.06 -15.54
C SER A 137 7.24 -8.23 -14.30
N ARG A 138 6.94 -8.76 -13.10
CA ARG A 138 7.27 -8.09 -11.83
C ARG A 138 8.77 -7.94 -11.60
N ARG A 139 9.55 -9.02 -11.78
CA ARG A 139 11.00 -9.00 -11.59
C ARG A 139 11.65 -8.02 -12.55
N HIS A 140 11.25 -8.04 -13.82
CA HIS A 140 11.76 -7.08 -14.80
C HIS A 140 11.48 -5.63 -14.40
N ARG A 141 10.24 -5.32 -14.00
CA ARG A 141 9.88 -3.95 -13.57
C ARG A 141 10.57 -3.51 -12.29
N ALA A 142 10.71 -4.40 -11.31
CA ALA A 142 11.35 -4.05 -10.05
C ALA A 142 12.85 -3.78 -10.23
N LEU A 143 13.54 -4.62 -11.01
CA LEU A 143 14.94 -4.40 -11.34
C LEU A 143 15.14 -3.15 -12.21
N ALA A 144 14.24 -2.87 -13.16
CA ALA A 144 14.31 -1.65 -13.96
C ALA A 144 14.08 -0.37 -13.14
N ARG A 145 13.33 -0.45 -12.03
CA ARG A 145 13.02 0.69 -11.15
C ARG A 145 14.11 0.94 -10.12
N ASP A 146 14.51 -0.10 -9.40
CA ASP A 146 15.34 0.02 -8.19
C ASP A 146 16.77 -0.52 -8.38
N GLY A 147 17.06 -1.12 -9.55
CA GLY A 147 18.42 -1.47 -10.00
C GLY A 147 19.23 -2.34 -9.05
N ASP A 148 20.53 -2.08 -9.03
CA ASP A 148 21.56 -2.80 -8.27
C ASP A 148 21.35 -2.73 -6.75
N ALA A 149 20.62 -1.72 -6.24
CA ALA A 149 20.33 -1.59 -4.82
C ALA A 149 19.29 -2.63 -4.34
N TYR A 150 18.41 -3.08 -5.25
CA TYR A 150 17.36 -4.04 -4.92
C TYR A 150 17.72 -5.49 -5.27
N GLU A 151 18.54 -5.71 -6.29
CA GLU A 151 18.91 -7.05 -6.75
C GLU A 151 19.45 -7.97 -5.64
N PRO A 152 20.38 -7.53 -4.75
CA PRO A 152 20.89 -8.35 -3.65
C PRO A 152 19.82 -8.72 -2.60
N HIS A 153 18.69 -8.02 -2.61
CA HIS A 153 17.63 -8.15 -1.63
C HIS A 153 16.33 -8.72 -2.20
N TRP A 154 16.31 -9.06 -3.49
CA TRP A 154 15.14 -9.62 -4.16
C TRP A 154 14.62 -10.87 -3.46
N GLU A 155 15.49 -11.85 -3.19
CA GLU A 155 15.07 -13.13 -2.62
C GLU A 155 14.54 -12.98 -1.18
N ARG A 156 15.27 -12.26 -0.32
CA ARG A 156 14.84 -12.00 1.08
C ARG A 156 13.53 -11.22 1.14
N TRP A 157 13.30 -10.28 0.23
CA TRP A 157 12.03 -9.56 0.16
C TRP A 157 10.91 -10.47 -0.33
N ALA A 158 11.15 -11.22 -1.41
CA ALA A 158 10.18 -12.15 -1.98
C ALA A 158 9.75 -13.25 -0.99
N LEU A 159 10.65 -13.69 -0.09
CA LEU A 159 10.32 -14.61 0.99
C LEU A 159 9.29 -14.02 1.97
N GLN A 160 9.48 -12.77 2.39
CA GLN A 160 8.51 -12.08 3.27
C GLN A 160 7.16 -11.88 2.59
N GLU A 161 7.15 -11.55 1.30
CA GLU A 161 5.91 -11.46 0.52
C GLU A 161 5.19 -12.82 0.45
N ALA A 162 5.93 -13.91 0.26
CA ALA A 162 5.37 -15.25 0.19
C ALA A 162 4.80 -15.69 1.54
N GLU A 163 5.48 -15.37 2.64
CA GLU A 163 5.00 -15.58 4.00
C GLU A 163 3.70 -14.83 4.26
N HIS A 164 3.65 -13.52 3.95
CA HIS A 164 2.45 -12.70 4.02
C HIS A 164 1.28 -13.32 3.24
N ILE A 165 1.50 -13.71 1.99
CA ILE A 165 0.46 -14.30 1.14
C ILE A 165 -0.04 -15.63 1.73
N ARG A 166 0.87 -16.47 2.21
CA ARG A 166 0.56 -17.77 2.83
C ARG A 166 -0.27 -17.58 4.10
N GLU A 167 0.11 -16.64 4.95
CA GLU A 167 -0.50 -16.43 6.26
C GLU A 167 -1.83 -15.68 6.17
N HIS A 168 -1.89 -14.60 5.38
CA HIS A 168 -3.00 -13.65 5.41
C HIS A 168 -3.95 -13.78 4.23
N ARG A 169 -3.54 -14.47 3.15
CA ARG A 169 -4.34 -14.67 1.94
C ARG A 169 -4.98 -13.37 1.43
N PRO A 170 -4.19 -12.32 1.13
CA PRO A 170 -4.69 -10.96 0.88
C PRO A 170 -5.70 -10.88 -0.29
N HIS A 171 -5.58 -11.75 -1.29
CA HIS A 171 -6.57 -11.90 -2.37
C HIS A 171 -8.01 -12.18 -1.87
N ALA A 172 -8.14 -12.91 -0.77
CA ALA A 172 -9.42 -13.24 -0.14
C ALA A 172 -9.94 -12.12 0.77
N LEU A 173 -9.07 -11.18 1.17
CA LEU A 173 -9.44 -9.98 1.94
C LEU A 173 -9.82 -8.81 1.04
N ALA A 174 -9.46 -8.86 -0.24
CA ALA A 174 -9.67 -7.76 -1.18
C ALA A 174 -11.13 -7.69 -1.69
N HIS A 175 -11.68 -6.47 -1.71
CA HIS A 175 -12.92 -6.15 -2.41
C HIS A 175 -12.70 -6.13 -3.93
N VAL A 176 -11.50 -5.71 -4.37
CA VAL A 176 -11.11 -5.67 -5.79
C VAL A 176 -9.85 -6.50 -6.00
N ASN A 177 -9.94 -7.52 -6.85
CA ASN A 177 -8.80 -8.27 -7.34
C ASN A 177 -8.51 -7.84 -8.78
N ALA A 178 -7.29 -7.38 -9.06
CA ALA A 178 -6.88 -6.94 -10.39
C ALA A 178 -5.54 -7.58 -10.79
N VAL A 179 -5.37 -7.85 -12.08
CA VAL A 179 -4.14 -8.39 -12.64
C VAL A 179 -3.53 -7.39 -13.61
N MET A 180 -2.26 -7.08 -13.43
CA MET A 180 -1.47 -6.30 -14.38
C MET A 180 -0.65 -7.24 -15.27
N PRO A 181 -0.67 -7.05 -16.60
CA PRO A 181 0.16 -7.83 -17.52
C PRO A 181 1.67 -7.66 -17.25
#